data_AF-A0AA42LUL2-F1
#
_entry.id   AF-A0AA42LUL2-F1
#
_cell.length_a   1.000
_cell.length_b   1.000
_cell.length_c   1.000
_cell.angle_alpha   90.00
_cell.angle_beta   90.00
_cell.angle_gamma   90.00
#
_symmetry.space_group_name_H-M   'P 1'
#
loop_
_entity.id
_entity.type
_entity.pdbx_description
1 polymer ?
#
loop_
_entity_poly.entity_id
_entity_poly.type
_entity_poly.pdbx_seq_one_letter_code
_entity_poly.pdbx_strand_id
1 'polypeptide(L)'
;MMIYEASDQYGPSYEALKKAIALAGTQEALAQMLGVTQPAVNKMLKSKAPLGAHHCVRIMTHLGISRQELRPTDYWEVWPDLPEPSAQEPTRDAALKRLP
;
A
#
# COMPACT_ATOMS: atom_id res chain seq x y z
N MET A 1 13.92 4.43 -15.41
CA MET A 1 12.88 5.44 -15.69
C MET A 1 11.55 4.86 -15.19
N MET A 2 11.23 5.04 -13.91
CA MET A 2 9.98 4.54 -13.32
C MET A 2 8.98 5.68 -13.36
N ILE A 3 8.08 5.59 -14.34
CA ILE A 3 6.94 6.46 -14.61
C ILE A 3 6.01 6.49 -13.39
N TYR A 4 6.21 7.44 -12.49
CA TYR A 4 5.20 7.90 -11.53
C TYR A 4 4.43 9.09 -12.13
N GLU A 5 3.83 8.90 -13.30
CA GLU A 5 2.76 9.79 -13.76
C GLU A 5 1.41 9.22 -13.30
N ALA A 6 1.26 9.05 -11.98
CA ALA A 6 -0.07 8.90 -11.40
C ALA A 6 -0.63 10.31 -11.26
N SER A 7 -1.56 10.64 -12.15
CA SER A 7 -2.28 11.89 -12.22
C SER A 7 -2.60 12.47 -10.85
N ASP A 8 -2.48 13.80 -10.73
CA ASP A 8 -2.83 14.64 -9.57
C ASP A 8 -4.32 14.53 -9.13
N GLN A 9 -5.02 13.50 -9.59
CA GLN A 9 -6.42 13.19 -9.30
C GLN A 9 -6.60 12.18 -8.16
N TYR A 10 -5.63 11.30 -7.88
CA TYR A 10 -5.79 10.24 -6.88
C TYR A 10 -4.86 10.40 -5.67
N GLY A 11 -5.15 9.70 -4.57
CA GLY A 11 -4.32 9.68 -3.36
C GLY A 11 -3.29 8.54 -3.36
N PRO A 12 -2.40 8.50 -2.37
CA PRO A 12 -1.24 7.59 -2.35
C PRO A 12 -1.61 6.10 -2.27
N SER A 13 -2.80 5.77 -1.76
CA SER A 13 -3.26 4.38 -1.63
C SER A 13 -4.04 3.87 -2.85
N TYR A 14 -4.24 4.68 -3.88
CA TYR A 14 -5.14 4.37 -5.00
C TYR A 14 -4.74 3.10 -5.75
N GLU A 15 -3.47 2.97 -6.16
CA GLU A 15 -3.01 1.81 -6.93
C GLU A 15 -3.11 0.51 -6.13
N ALA A 16 -2.71 0.54 -4.86
CA ALA A 16 -2.84 -0.60 -3.97
C ALA A 16 -4.30 -0.99 -3.70
N LEU A 17 -5.20 0.00 -3.59
CA LEU A 17 -6.63 -0.25 -3.41
C LEU A 17 -7.26 -0.81 -4.69
N LYS A 18 -6.84 -0.37 -5.89
CA LYS A 18 -7.24 -0.98 -7.16
C LYS A 18 -6.78 -2.42 -7.27
N LYS A 19 -5.53 -2.70 -6.90
CA LYS A 19 -5.00 -4.07 -6.82
C LYS A 19 -5.81 -4.92 -5.84
N ALA A 20 -6.16 -4.38 -4.67
CA ALA A 20 -7.00 -5.06 -3.69
C ALA A 20 -8.38 -5.42 -4.25
N ILE A 21 -9.01 -4.51 -5.00
CA ILE A 21 -10.31 -4.77 -5.67
C ILE A 21 -10.15 -5.88 -6.71
N ALA A 22 -9.08 -5.87 -7.50
CA ALA A 22 -8.82 -6.90 -8.51
C ALA A 22 -8.62 -8.29 -7.87
N LEU A 23 -7.88 -8.36 -6.75
CA LEU A 23 -7.67 -9.62 -6.02
C LEU A 23 -8.93 -10.11 -5.30
N ALA A 24 -9.75 -9.19 -4.78
CA ALA A 24 -11.04 -9.52 -4.18
C ALA A 24 -12.11 -9.89 -5.23
N GLY A 25 -11.90 -9.51 -6.50
CA GLY A 25 -12.80 -9.72 -7.63
C GLY A 25 -13.72 -8.52 -7.90
N THR A 26 -14.36 -7.96 -6.87
CA THR A 26 -15.25 -6.79 -7.00
C THR A 26 -15.09 -5.79 -5.84
N GLN A 27 -15.62 -4.58 -6.00
CA GLN A 27 -15.64 -3.59 -4.91
C GLN A 27 -16.54 -4.05 -3.76
N GLU A 28 -17.64 -4.74 -4.05
CA GLU A 28 -18.55 -5.31 -3.07
C GLU A 28 -17.88 -6.42 -2.27
N ALA A 29 -17.11 -7.30 -2.93
CA ALA A 29 -16.36 -8.35 -2.25
C ALA A 29 -15.29 -7.76 -1.31
N LEU A 30 -14.57 -6.73 -1.76
CA LEU A 30 -13.64 -6.00 -0.90
C LEU A 30 -14.37 -5.31 0.26
N ALA A 31 -15.50 -4.67 0.01
CA ALA A 31 -16.30 -4.01 1.05
C ALA A 31 -16.75 -4.99 2.14
N GLN A 32 -17.25 -6.16 1.77
CA GLN A 32 -17.60 -7.24 2.71
C GLN A 32 -16.40 -7.68 3.54
N MET A 33 -15.26 -7.92 2.89
CA MET A 33 -14.00 -8.27 3.55
C MET A 33 -13.52 -7.19 4.52
N LEU A 34 -13.76 -5.92 4.21
CA LEU A 34 -13.42 -4.77 5.06
C LEU A 34 -14.50 -4.41 6.08
N GLY A 35 -15.65 -5.09 6.08
CA GLY A 35 -16.77 -4.79 6.97
C GLY A 35 -17.33 -3.39 6.78
N VAL A 36 -17.32 -2.88 5.54
CA VAL A 36 -17.83 -1.55 5.17
C VAL A 36 -18.81 -1.67 4.00
N THR A 37 -19.42 -0.57 3.60
CA THR A 37 -20.28 -0.51 2.42
C THR A 37 -19.44 -0.33 1.14
N GLN A 38 -19.94 -0.78 -0.01
CA GLN A 38 -19.26 -0.53 -1.29
C GLN A 38 -19.05 0.97 -1.58
N PRO A 39 -20.02 1.87 -1.31
CA PRO A 39 -19.79 3.30 -1.46
C PRO A 39 -18.63 3.84 -0.60
N ALA A 40 -18.36 3.23 0.55
CA ALA A 40 -17.19 3.57 1.34
C ALA A 40 -15.88 3.22 0.60
N VAL A 41 -15.81 2.07 -0.07
CA VAL A 41 -14.66 1.69 -0.90
C VAL A 41 -14.47 2.67 -2.06
N ASN A 42 -15.56 3.07 -2.74
CA ASN A 42 -15.50 4.10 -3.77
C ASN A 42 -15.02 5.47 -3.22
N LYS A 43 -15.45 5.84 -2.01
CA LYS A 43 -14.93 7.03 -1.32
C LYS A 43 -13.44 6.90 -1.02
N MET A 44 -12.96 5.73 -0.61
CA MET A 44 -11.53 5.47 -0.39
C MET A 44 -10.73 5.61 -1.69
N LEU A 45 -11.23 5.13 -2.83
CA LEU A 45 -10.57 5.30 -4.15
C LEU A 45 -10.42 6.77 -4.55
N LYS A 46 -11.39 7.61 -4.19
CA LYS A 46 -11.39 9.05 -4.48
C LYS A 46 -10.66 9.88 -3.41
N SER A 47 -10.23 9.26 -2.33
CA SER A 47 -9.56 9.94 -1.22
C SER A 47 -8.17 10.42 -1.65
N LYS A 48 -7.83 11.65 -1.28
CA LYS A 48 -6.47 12.17 -1.33
C LYS A 48 -5.63 11.79 -0.11
N ALA A 49 -6.30 11.45 0.98
CA ALA A 49 -5.65 10.96 2.19
C ALA A 49 -5.29 9.47 2.06
N PRO A 50 -4.20 9.02 2.70
CA PRO A 50 -3.84 7.62 2.83
C PRO A 50 -4.98 6.76 3.42
N LEU A 51 -5.06 5.50 2.99
CA LEU A 51 -6.04 4.53 3.47
C LEU A 51 -5.86 4.28 4.97
N GLY A 52 -6.93 4.33 5.77
CA GLY A 52 -6.84 4.13 7.22
C GLY A 52 -6.12 2.84 7.62
N ALA A 53 -5.29 2.90 8.66
CA ALA A 53 -4.41 1.81 9.08
C ALA A 53 -5.14 0.47 9.32
N HIS A 54 -6.33 0.53 9.94
CA HIS A 54 -7.17 -0.66 10.16
C HIS A 54 -7.58 -1.36 8.85
N HIS A 55 -7.94 -0.60 7.81
CA HIS A 55 -8.25 -1.18 6.50
C HIS A 55 -7.00 -1.79 5.87
N CYS A 56 -5.84 -1.14 6.02
CA CYS A 56 -4.58 -1.67 5.50
C CYS A 56 -4.25 -3.04 6.11
N VAL A 57 -4.39 -3.19 7.43
CA VAL A 57 -4.17 -4.47 8.11
C VAL A 57 -5.13 -5.55 7.60
N ARG A 58 -6.42 -5.24 7.42
CA ARG A 58 -7.38 -6.21 6.87
C ARG A 58 -7.02 -6.62 5.45
N ILE A 59 -6.68 -5.68 4.57
CA ILE A 59 -6.25 -5.97 3.20
C ILE A 59 -4.98 -6.83 3.20
N MET A 60 -3.99 -6.50 4.02
CA MET A 60 -2.76 -7.28 4.16
C MET A 60 -3.07 -8.72 4.59
N THR A 61 -3.87 -8.90 5.64
CA THR A 61 -4.18 -10.22 6.18
C THR A 61 -4.93 -11.11 5.19
N HIS A 62 -5.86 -10.54 4.41
CA HIS A 62 -6.70 -11.32 3.51
C HIS A 62 -6.15 -11.47 2.08
N LEU A 63 -5.41 -10.46 1.59
CA LEU A 63 -4.98 -10.38 0.19
C LEU A 63 -3.45 -10.35 0.02
N GLY A 64 -2.69 -10.30 1.12
CA GLY A 64 -1.22 -10.35 1.09
C GLY A 64 -0.54 -9.08 0.55
N ILE A 65 -1.27 -7.99 0.36
CA ILE A 65 -0.68 -6.70 -0.06
C ILE A 65 0.04 -6.08 1.14
N SER A 66 1.30 -5.67 0.96
CA SER A 66 2.10 -5.14 2.06
C SER A 66 1.61 -3.78 2.56
N ARG A 67 1.91 -3.45 3.81
CA ARG A 67 1.56 -2.15 4.40
C ARG A 67 2.28 -1.00 3.71
N GLN A 68 3.51 -1.24 3.23
CA GLN A 68 4.27 -0.26 2.44
C GLN A 68 3.59 0.05 1.11
N GLU A 69 3.05 -0.97 0.42
CA GLU A 69 2.32 -0.78 -0.84
C GLU A 69 0.99 -0.05 -0.59
N LEU A 70 0.29 -0.36 0.51
CA LEU A 70 -0.99 0.26 0.87
C LEU A 70 -0.86 1.72 1.32
N ARG A 71 0.25 2.08 1.98
CA ARG A 71 0.52 3.42 2.52
C ARG A 71 1.96 3.86 2.24
N PRO A 72 2.33 4.10 0.98
CA PRO A 72 3.73 4.34 0.60
C PRO A 72 4.33 5.62 1.19
N THR A 73 3.49 6.56 1.64
CA THR A 73 3.91 7.89 2.06
C THR A 73 4.15 8.04 3.56
N ASP A 74 3.65 7.13 4.40
CA ASP A 74 3.66 7.31 5.86
C ASP A 74 3.60 5.99 6.67
N TYR A 75 3.84 4.83 6.04
CA TYR A 75 3.70 3.55 6.74
C TYR A 75 4.65 3.42 7.95
N TRP A 76 5.83 4.03 7.92
CA TRP A 76 6.83 3.96 9.00
C TRP A 76 6.41 4.77 10.23
N GLU A 77 5.56 5.78 10.06
CA GLU A 77 4.98 6.54 11.18
C GLU A 77 3.84 5.77 11.85
N VAL A 78 3.08 4.99 11.07
CA VAL A 78 1.94 4.20 11.55
C VAL A 78 2.39 2.88 12.17
N TRP A 79 3.42 2.25 11.60
CA TRP A 79 4.00 0.99 12.04
C TRP A 79 5.50 1.18 12.27
N PRO A 80 5.91 1.64 13.47
CA PRO A 80 7.32 1.96 13.76
C PRO A 80 8.24 0.74 13.75
N ASP A 81 7.69 -0.48 13.73
CA ASP A 81 8.41 -1.72 13.48
C ASP A 81 8.89 -1.87 12.03
N LEU A 82 8.34 -1.10 11.09
CA LEU A 82 8.76 -1.07 9.69
C LEU A 82 9.72 0.11 9.44
N PRO A 83 10.92 -0.13 8.89
CA PRO A 83 11.87 0.94 8.61
C PRO A 83 11.35 1.87 7.52
N GLU A 84 11.67 3.16 7.60
CA GLU A 84 11.41 4.14 6.55
C GLU A 84 12.06 3.72 5.22
N PRO A 85 11.48 4.03 4.04
CA PRO A 85 12.08 3.72 2.74
C PRO A 85 13.54 4.18 2.59
N SER A 86 13.88 5.34 3.17
CA SER A 86 15.24 5.90 3.13
C SER A 86 16.25 5.09 3.94
N ALA A 87 15.80 4.32 4.95
CA ALA A 87 16.64 3.42 5.73
C ALA A 87 16.89 2.08 5.00
N GLN A 88 16.26 1.84 3.84
CA GLN A 88 16.42 0.61 3.05
C GLN A 88 17.42 0.73 1.88
N GLU A 89 18.22 1.80 1.82
CA GLU A 89 19.29 1.91 0.81
C GLU A 89 20.37 0.81 0.98
N PRO A 90 20.93 0.32 -0.14
CA PRO A 90 21.29 -1.07 -0.28
C PRO A 90 22.64 -1.40 0.39
N THR A 91 22.60 -2.33 1.35
CA THR A 91 23.70 -3.32 1.46
C THR A 91 23.65 -4.23 0.22
N ARG A 92 23.95 -3.68 -0.96
CA ARG A 92 24.37 -4.44 -2.15
C ARG A 92 25.89 -4.37 -2.35
N ASP A 93 26.59 -3.50 -1.61
CA ASP A 93 28.04 -3.28 -1.78
C ASP A 93 28.93 -4.08 -0.79
N ALA A 94 28.35 -4.78 0.20
CA ALA A 94 29.15 -5.59 1.13
C ALA A 94 29.58 -6.96 0.55
N ALA A 95 29.04 -7.38 -0.60
CA ALA A 95 29.35 -8.66 -1.23
C ALA A 95 30.52 -8.62 -2.25
N LEU A 96 31.05 -7.44 -2.60
CA LEU A 96 32.17 -7.32 -3.55
C LEU A 96 33.55 -7.13 -2.89
N LYS A 97 33.65 -7.05 -1.55
CA LYS A 97 34.93 -6.90 -0.83
C LYS A 97 35.49 -8.19 -0.23
N ARG A 98 35.06 -9.36 -0.72
CA ARG A 98 35.66 -10.65 -0.35
C ARG A 98 35.83 -11.55 -1.57
N LEU A 99 36.75 -11.18 -2.45
CA LEU A 99 37.52 -12.17 -3.20
C LEU A 99 39.00 -11.75 -3.11
N PRO A 100 39.91 -12.62 -2.66
CA PRO A 100 41.35 -12.37 -2.71
C PRO A 100 41.87 -12.36 -4.15
#